data_AF-A0A060C469-F1
#
_entry.id   AF-A0A060C469-F1
#
_cell.length_a   1.000
_cell.length_b   1.000
_cell.length_c   1.000
_cell.angle_alpha   90.00
_cell.angle_beta   90.00
_cell.angle_gamma   90.00
#
_symmetry.space_group_name_H-M   'P 1'
#
loop_
_entity.id
_entity.type
_entity.pdbx_description
1 polymer ?
#
loop_
_entity_poly.entity_id
_entity_poly.type
_entity_poly.pdbx_seq_one_letter_code
_entity_poly.pdbx_strand_id
1 'polypeptide(L)'
;MANIAQMVNVLQAMILTKDEQMLLTPTYHVFEMYKPYQDATHLPLELKAPTYSHGKVSVPAVHGSAVKAKDGHVYVALTNLDPNRAASVSAKIEGLAAGAASGRILTAPAITSHNSFESP
;
A
#
# COMPACT_ATOMS: atom_id res chain seq x y z
N MET A 1 17.62 6.66 1.42
CA MET A 1 17.46 5.56 2.41
C MET A 1 16.45 6.02 3.45
N ALA A 2 15.58 5.11 3.90
CA ALA A 2 14.61 5.35 4.97
C ALA A 2 14.53 4.12 5.87
N ASN A 3 14.21 4.30 7.15
CA ASN A 3 14.22 3.24 8.15
C ASN A 3 13.00 3.41 9.06
N ILE A 4 12.03 2.50 8.97
CA ILE A 4 10.84 2.50 9.84
C ILE A 4 11.23 2.00 11.25
N ALA A 5 10.63 2.61 12.28
CA ALA A 5 10.91 2.27 13.67
C ALA A 5 9.79 1.37 14.24
N GLN A 6 10.07 0.16 14.76
CA GLN A 6 11.28 -0.66 14.57
C GLN A 6 10.90 -1.99 13.90
N MET A 7 11.83 -2.95 13.81
CA MET A 7 11.63 -4.16 13.00
C MET A 7 10.72 -5.21 13.68
N VAL A 8 10.88 -5.48 14.97
CA VAL A 8 10.19 -6.56 15.70
C VAL A 8 9.69 -6.07 17.06
N ASN A 9 8.44 -6.39 17.41
CA ASN A 9 7.78 -6.12 18.71
C ASN A 9 7.69 -4.66 19.19
N VAL A 10 8.25 -3.69 18.45
CA VAL A 10 8.39 -2.31 18.90
C VAL A 10 7.81 -1.34 17.87
N LEU A 11 6.97 -0.41 18.34
CA LEU A 11 6.30 0.63 17.54
C LEU A 11 5.53 0.02 16.36
N GLN A 12 5.77 0.48 15.13
CA GLN A 12 5.11 -0.03 13.93
C GLN A 12 5.90 -1.21 13.35
N ALA A 13 5.94 -2.30 14.12
CA ALA A 13 6.74 -3.48 13.80
C ALA A 13 6.32 -4.18 12.51
N MET A 14 7.28 -4.82 11.84
CA MET A 14 7.00 -5.74 10.73
C MET A 14 6.46 -7.07 11.27
N ILE A 15 7.06 -7.55 12.36
CA ILE A 15 6.81 -8.87 12.91
C ILE A 15 6.52 -8.73 14.41
N LEU A 16 5.54 -9.49 14.90
CA LEU A 16 5.33 -9.67 16.33
C LEU A 16 5.63 -11.13 16.70
N THR A 17 6.27 -11.33 17.86
CA THR A 17 6.60 -12.66 18.38
C THR A 17 6.16 -12.79 19.83
N LYS A 18 5.73 -13.99 20.21
CA LYS A 18 5.40 -14.36 21.59
C LYS A 18 5.76 -15.83 21.79
N ASP A 19 6.69 -16.10 22.70
CA ASP A 19 7.26 -17.44 22.88
C ASP A 19 7.75 -18.02 21.54
N GLU A 20 7.20 -19.14 21.09
CA GLU A 20 7.49 -19.78 19.80
C GLU A 20 6.61 -19.28 18.63
N GLN A 21 5.65 -18.40 18.91
CA GLN A 21 4.70 -17.89 17.92
C GLN A 21 5.24 -16.64 17.23
N MET A 22 4.90 -16.50 15.95
CA MET A 22 5.21 -15.34 15.11
C MET A 22 3.99 -14.98 14.26
N LEU A 23 3.72 -13.69 14.10
CA LEU A 23 2.78 -13.18 13.11
C LEU A 23 3.37 -12.03 12.32
N LEU A 24 2.82 -11.82 11.13
CA LEU A 24 3.18 -10.73 10.22
C LEU A 24 2.16 -9.60 10.40
N THR A 25 2.62 -8.36 10.54
CA THR A 25 1.67 -7.25 10.66
C THR A 25 1.16 -6.80 9.29
N PRO A 26 0.05 -6.05 9.23
CA PRO A 26 -0.34 -5.36 7.99
C PRO A 26 0.79 -4.52 7.39
N THR A 27 1.66 -3.95 8.24
CA THR A 27 2.83 -3.19 7.78
C THR A 27 3.83 -4.08 7.02
N TYR A 28 4.10 -5.31 7.49
CA TYR A 28 4.93 -6.26 6.75
C TYR A 28 4.37 -6.52 5.35
N HIS A 29 3.06 -6.75 5.25
CA HIS A 29 2.44 -7.02 3.95
C HIS A 29 2.55 -5.83 2.99
N VAL A 30 2.48 -4.59 3.48
CA VAL A 30 2.76 -3.40 2.65
C VAL A 30 4.21 -3.38 2.18
N PHE A 31 5.19 -3.62 3.06
CA PHE A 31 6.60 -3.70 2.68
C PHE A 31 6.85 -4.79 1.63
N GLU A 32 6.22 -5.94 1.78
CA GLU A 32 6.30 -7.05 0.83
C GLU A 32 5.67 -6.69 -0.53
N MET A 33 4.48 -6.07 -0.54
CA MET A 33 3.81 -5.62 -1.76
C MET A 33 4.62 -4.54 -2.51
N TYR A 34 5.41 -3.73 -1.80
CA TYR A 34 6.25 -2.69 -2.39
C TYR A 34 7.66 -3.17 -2.79
N LYS A 35 7.99 -4.47 -2.67
CA LYS A 35 9.29 -4.99 -3.13
C LYS A 35 9.64 -4.64 -4.58
N PRO A 36 8.70 -4.62 -5.56
CA PRO A 36 9.01 -4.19 -6.93
C PRO A 36 9.49 -2.74 -7.04
N TYR A 37 9.31 -1.90 -6.02
CA TYR A 37 9.77 -0.51 -5.99
C TYR A 37 11.25 -0.39 -5.60
N GLN A 38 11.88 -1.45 -5.11
CA GLN A 38 13.30 -1.42 -4.74
C GLN A 38 14.17 -1.30 -5.99
N ASP A 39 15.01 -0.25 -6.02
CA ASP A 39 15.85 0.13 -7.16
C ASP A 39 15.09 0.30 -8.49
N ALA A 40 13.80 0.59 -8.42
CA ALA A 40 12.96 0.80 -9.58
C ALA A 40 13.14 2.22 -10.16
N THR A 41 12.74 2.40 -11.41
CA THR A 41 12.70 3.72 -12.04
C THR A 41 11.36 4.39 -11.75
N HIS A 42 11.39 5.58 -11.16
CA HIS A 42 10.18 6.38 -10.95
C HIS A 42 9.49 6.72 -12.28
N LEU A 43 8.16 6.60 -12.31
CA LEU A 43 7.32 7.09 -13.39
C LEU A 43 6.43 8.21 -12.87
N PRO A 44 6.36 9.37 -13.57
CA PRO A 44 5.42 10.42 -13.21
C PRO A 44 3.98 9.91 -13.18
N LEU A 45 3.27 10.21 -12.09
CA LEU A 45 1.87 9.86 -11.90
C LEU A 45 1.12 11.10 -11.43
N GLU A 46 0.20 11.59 -12.25
CA GLU A 46 -0.75 12.63 -11.86
C GLU A 46 -2.06 11.97 -11.40
N LEU A 47 -2.48 12.27 -10.17
CA LEU A 47 -3.71 11.76 -9.59
C LEU A 47 -4.68 12.90 -9.31
N LYS A 48 -5.84 12.85 -9.96
CA LYS A 48 -6.99 13.71 -9.65
C LYS A 48 -7.95 12.93 -8.78
N ALA A 49 -7.93 13.20 -7.48
CA ALA A 49 -8.80 12.55 -6.51
C ALA A 49 -9.74 13.58 -5.87
N PRO A 50 -11.00 13.21 -5.56
CA PRO A 50 -11.83 14.03 -4.71
C PRO A 50 -11.22 14.12 -3.31
N THR A 51 -11.62 15.15 -2.55
CA THR A 51 -11.20 15.29 -1.15
C THR A 51 -11.99 14.35 -0.25
N TYR A 52 -11.29 13.64 0.63
CA TYR A 52 -11.87 13.02 1.82
C TYR A 52 -11.65 13.94 3.02
N SER A 53 -12.72 14.22 3.78
CA SER A 53 -12.69 15.11 4.94
C SER A 53 -13.28 14.42 6.17
N HIS A 54 -12.63 14.59 7.31
CA HIS A 54 -13.12 14.16 8.61
C HIS A 54 -12.86 15.26 9.64
N GLY A 55 -13.95 15.87 10.13
CA GLY A 55 -13.86 17.08 10.96
C GLY A 55 -13.20 18.24 10.22
N LYS A 56 -12.08 18.74 10.75
CA LYS A 56 -11.29 19.83 10.15
C LYS A 56 -10.14 19.35 9.26
N VAL A 57 -9.93 18.04 9.15
CA VAL A 57 -8.83 17.46 8.38
C VAL A 57 -9.34 17.02 7.01
N SER A 58 -8.57 17.35 5.98
CA SER A 58 -8.87 17.01 4.59
C SER A 58 -7.63 16.46 3.90
N VAL A 59 -7.80 15.39 3.13
CA VAL A 59 -6.75 14.72 2.35
C VAL A 59 -7.31 14.30 0.99
N PRO A 60 -6.47 14.03 -0.03
CA PRO A 60 -6.92 13.33 -1.23
C PRO A 60 -7.50 11.97 -0.86
N ALA A 61 -8.69 11.63 -1.38
CA ALA A 61 -9.33 10.34 -1.09
C ALA A 61 -8.54 9.16 -1.65
N VAL A 62 -7.81 9.38 -2.76
CA VAL A 62 -6.91 8.39 -3.35
C VAL A 62 -5.52 8.99 -3.47
N HIS A 63 -4.52 8.23 -3.05
CA HIS A 63 -3.11 8.55 -3.24
C HIS A 63 -2.41 7.38 -3.93
N GLY A 64 -1.25 7.63 -4.56
CA GLY A 64 -0.54 6.57 -5.25
C GLY A 64 0.82 6.97 -5.80
N SER A 65 1.50 5.99 -6.38
CA SER A 65 2.80 6.15 -7.02
C SER A 65 2.99 5.07 -8.10
N ALA A 66 3.85 5.35 -9.08
CA ALA A 66 4.15 4.41 -10.16
C ALA A 66 5.66 4.26 -10.38
N VAL A 67 6.08 3.06 -10.78
CA VAL A 67 7.47 2.74 -11.11
C VAL A 67 7.54 1.75 -12.27
N LYS A 68 8.64 1.77 -13.01
CA LYS A 68 9.10 0.65 -13.83
C LYS A 68 10.11 -0.15 -13.01
N ALA A 69 9.75 -1.37 -12.64
CA ALA A 69 10.58 -2.24 -11.82
C ALA A 69 11.72 -2.89 -12.62
N LYS A 70 12.65 -3.53 -11.91
CA LYS A 70 13.81 -4.24 -12.49
C LYS A 70 13.43 -5.44 -13.36
N ASP A 71 12.26 -6.04 -13.11
CA ASP A 71 11.69 -7.11 -13.95
C ASP A 71 11.10 -6.58 -15.27
N GLY A 72 11.11 -5.26 -15.49
CA GLY A 72 10.63 -4.61 -16.70
C GLY A 72 9.14 -4.24 -16.68
N HIS A 73 8.39 -4.68 -15.67
CA HIS A 73 6.96 -4.36 -15.53
C HIS A 73 6.74 -2.98 -14.94
N VAL A 74 5.59 -2.39 -15.26
CA VAL A 74 5.10 -1.16 -14.62
C VAL A 74 4.21 -1.53 -13.45
N TYR A 75 4.55 -1.02 -12.27
CA TYR A 75 3.75 -1.16 -11.06
C TYR A 75 3.11 0.18 -10.70
N VAL A 76 1.84 0.13 -10.35
CA VAL A 76 1.08 1.27 -9.84
C VAL A 76 0.47 0.87 -8.51
N ALA A 77 0.84 1.58 -7.46
CA ALA A 77 0.27 1.40 -6.13
C ALA A 77 -0.74 2.53 -5.86
N LEU A 78 -1.92 2.15 -5.41
CA LEU A 78 -3.01 3.06 -5.07
C LEU A 78 -3.50 2.76 -3.65
N THR A 79 -3.82 3.80 -2.90
CA THR A 79 -4.37 3.72 -1.55
C THR A 79 -5.63 4.56 -1.50
N ASN A 80 -6.75 3.96 -1.09
CA ASN A 80 -7.98 4.67 -0.76
C ASN A 80 -7.97 5.03 0.73
N LEU A 81 -8.02 6.34 1.03
CA LEU A 81 -8.00 6.88 2.40
C LEU A 81 -9.41 7.08 2.96
N ASP A 82 -10.46 6.97 2.14
CA ASP A 82 -11.84 7.04 2.62
C ASP A 82 -12.27 5.67 3.19
N PRO A 83 -12.54 5.57 4.50
CA PRO A 83 -12.86 4.29 5.13
C PRO A 83 -14.30 3.83 4.84
N ASN A 84 -15.14 4.69 4.27
CA ASN A 84 -16.57 4.45 4.11
C ASN A 84 -17.02 4.35 2.65
N ARG A 85 -16.18 4.80 1.70
CA ARG A 85 -16.54 4.87 0.28
C ARG A 85 -15.47 4.22 -0.59
N ALA A 86 -15.91 3.31 -1.45
CA ALA A 86 -15.06 2.77 -2.51
C ALA A 86 -14.71 3.89 -3.52
N ALA A 87 -13.50 3.81 -4.08
CA ALA A 87 -13.05 4.70 -5.15
C ALA A 87 -12.98 3.95 -6.47
N SER A 88 -13.53 4.54 -7.54
CA SER A 88 -13.28 4.08 -8.91
C SER A 88 -12.15 4.89 -9.50
N VAL A 89 -11.10 4.22 -9.98
CA VAL A 89 -9.91 4.86 -10.55
C VAL A 89 -9.82 4.48 -12.02
N SER A 90 -9.74 5.49 -12.89
CA SER A 90 -9.47 5.31 -14.32
C SER A 90 -8.10 5.90 -14.63
N ALA A 91 -7.26 5.13 -15.32
CA ALA A 91 -5.90 5.53 -15.65
C ALA A 91 -5.73 5.61 -17.16
N LYS A 92 -5.15 6.72 -17.63
CA LYS A 92 -4.59 6.83 -18.97
C LYS A 92 -3.11 6.51 -18.88
N ILE A 93 -2.64 5.53 -19.64
CA ILE A 93 -1.23 5.13 -19.67
C ILE A 93 -0.65 5.58 -21.02
N GLU A 94 0.40 6.38 -20.96
CA GLU A 94 1.11 6.88 -22.14
C GLU A 94 2.47 6.20 -22.27
N GLY A 95 2.95 5.98 -23.50
CA GLY A 95 4.25 5.35 -23.75
C GLY A 95 4.31 3.83 -23.48
N LEU A 96 3.19 3.20 -23.13
CA LEU A 96 3.07 1.76 -22.93
C LEU A 96 1.78 1.23 -23.58
N ALA A 97 1.92 0.23 -24.46
CA ALA A 97 0.79 -0.58 -24.91
C ALA A 97 0.52 -1.68 -23.88
N ALA A 98 -0.31 -1.39 -22.88
CA ALA A 98 -0.66 -2.36 -21.85
C ALA A 98 -1.60 -3.44 -22.43
N GLY A 99 -1.19 -4.71 -22.39
CA GLY A 99 -2.00 -5.84 -22.86
C GLY A 99 -2.87 -6.48 -21.77
N ALA A 100 -2.37 -6.53 -20.53
CA ALA A 100 -3.08 -7.08 -19.39
C ALA A 100 -2.60 -6.41 -18.09
N ALA A 101 -3.45 -6.45 -17.06
CA ALA A 101 -3.11 -6.00 -15.72
C ALA A 101 -3.60 -7.04 -14.71
N SER A 102 -2.80 -7.25 -13.67
CA SER A 102 -3.15 -8.04 -12.48
C SER A 102 -2.77 -7.25 -11.25
N GLY A 103 -3.40 -7.52 -10.12
CA GLY A 103 -3.13 -6.80 -8.89
C GLY A 103 -3.49 -7.59 -7.65
N ARG A 104 -3.06 -7.04 -6.52
CA ARG A 104 -3.39 -7.54 -5.18
C ARG A 104 -3.92 -6.38 -4.35
N ILE A 105 -4.88 -6.67 -3.48
CA ILE A 105 -5.45 -5.71 -2.54
C ILE A 105 -5.11 -6.17 -1.13
N LEU A 106 -4.69 -5.22 -0.28
CA LEU A 106 -4.63 -5.40 1.17
C LEU A 106 -5.71 -4.52 1.79
N THR A 107 -6.69 -5.14 2.44
CA THR A 107 -7.83 -4.46 3.06
C THR A 107 -8.39 -5.33 4.18
N ALA A 108 -9.33 -4.81 4.97
CA ALA A 108 -9.96 -5.52 6.07
C ALA A 108 -11.40 -5.02 6.29
N PRO A 109 -12.27 -5.77 7.00
CA PRO A 109 -13.66 -5.37 7.25
C PRO A 109 -13.81 -4.07 8.06
N ALA A 110 -12.82 -3.71 8.88
CA ALA A 110 -12.81 -2.49 9.69
C ALA A 110 -11.42 -1.82 9.70
N ILE A 111 -11.38 -0.50 9.89
CA ILE A 111 -10.13 0.27 9.93
C ILE A 111 -9.21 -0.04 11.12
N THR A 112 -9.76 -0.67 12.16
CA THR A 112 -9.04 -1.10 13.37
C THR A 112 -8.67 -2.59 13.35
N SER A 113 -8.94 -3.28 12.23
CA SER A 113 -8.56 -4.69 12.08
C SER A 113 -7.04 -4.84 12.16
N HIS A 114 -6.60 -5.86 12.87
CA HIS A 114 -5.19 -6.20 13.03
C HIS A 114 -5.05 -7.72 13.19
N ASN A 115 -3.84 -8.21 12.92
CA ASN A 115 -3.51 -9.62 13.11
C ASN A 115 -3.17 -9.84 14.60
N SER A 116 -3.64 -10.94 15.17
CA SER A 116 -3.32 -11.38 16.53
C SER A 116 -2.74 -12.80 16.49
N PHE A 117 -2.19 -13.31 17.59
CA PHE A 117 -1.64 -14.67 17.57
C PHE A 117 -2.73 -15.75 17.38
N GLU A 118 -3.96 -15.45 17.78
CA GLU A 118 -5.15 -16.29 17.57
C GLU A 118 -5.74 -16.14 16.17
N SER A 119 -5.42 -15.07 15.46
CA SER A 119 -5.88 -14.77 14.09
C SER A 119 -4.77 -14.01 13.33
N PRO A 120 -3.69 -14.73 12.94
CA PRO A 120 -2.44 -14.14 12.48
C PRO A 120 -2.46 -13.59 11.05
#